data_AF-A0A0H3P0P9-F1
#
_entry.id   AF-A0A0H3P0P9-F1
#
_cell.length_a   1.000
_cell.length_b   1.000
_cell.length_c   1.000
_cell.angle_alpha   90.00
_cell.angle_beta   90.00
_cell.angle_gamma   90.00
#
_symmetry.space_group_name_H-M   'P 1'
#
loop_
_entity.id
_entity.type
_entity.pdbx_description
1 polymer ?
#
loop_
_entity_poly.entity_id
_entity_poly.type
_entity_poly.pdbx_seq_one_letter_code
_entity_poly.pdbx_strand_id
1 'polypeptide(L)' 'MLYLLDGKNIPDNRHNVSIRFMDFVRDNSHQQVFEDDLFTIRYFQKGSGHITFKRLDLVEKMNDIVAKHFPGMLPAK' A
#
# COMPACT_ATOMS: atom_id res chain seq x y z
N MET A 1 0.91 7.33 -5.38
CA MET A 1 1.54 6.53 -6.46
C MET A 1 0.55 5.54 -7.09
N LEU A 2 0.01 4.57 -6.35
CA LEU A 2 -0.87 3.54 -6.93
C LEU A 2 -2.09 4.09 -7.70
N TYR A 3 -2.77 5.13 -7.18
CA TYR A 3 -3.86 5.80 -7.89
C TYR A 3 -3.45 6.35 -9.27
N LEU A 4 -2.22 6.88 -9.38
CA LEU A 4 -1.68 7.37 -10.64
C LEU A 4 -1.46 6.23 -11.64
N LEU A 5 -0.92 5.10 -11.16
CA LEU A 5 -0.71 3.90 -11.99
C LEU A 5 -2.03 3.22 -12.39
N ASP A 6 -3.09 3.41 -11.59
CA ASP A 6 -4.47 2.98 -11.86
C ASP A 6 -5.23 3.99 -12.74
N GLY A 7 -4.59 5.10 -13.15
CA GLY A 7 -5.24 6.14 -13.98
C GLY A 7 -6.36 6.90 -13.27
N LYS A 8 -6.45 6.82 -11.95
CA LYS A 8 -7.47 7.49 -11.14
C LYS A 8 -6.96 8.82 -10.63
N ASN A 9 -7.90 9.73 -10.36
CA ASN A 9 -7.60 10.98 -9.66
C ASN A 9 -6.98 10.69 -8.30
N ILE A 10 -6.00 11.51 -7.93
CA ILE A 10 -5.36 11.42 -6.62
C ILE A 10 -6.41 11.83 -5.56
N PRO A 11 -6.71 10.98 -4.57
CA PRO A 11 -7.67 11.32 -3.53
C PRO A 11 -7.18 12.50 -2.68
N ASP A 12 -8.12 13.24 -2.09
CA ASP A 12 -7.81 14.34 -1.17
C ASP A 12 -6.84 13.87 -0.08
N ASN A 13 -5.72 14.60 0.08
CA ASN A 13 -4.69 14.23 1.04
C ASN A 13 -5.23 14.19 2.47
N ARG A 14 -6.28 14.97 2.77
CA ARG A 14 -6.89 15.04 4.10
C ARG A 14 -7.53 13.72 4.54
N HIS A 15 -7.83 12.85 3.58
CA HIS A 15 -8.38 11.51 3.82
C HIS A 15 -7.48 10.44 3.18
N ASN A 16 -6.18 10.70 3.11
CA ASN A 16 -5.23 9.75 2.57
C ASN A 16 -5.21 8.44 3.39
N VAL A 17 -4.66 7.39 2.79
CA VAL A 17 -4.66 6.05 3.39
C VAL A 17 -3.94 5.97 4.73
N SER A 18 -2.91 6.79 4.96
CA SER A 18 -2.23 6.84 6.25
C SER A 18 -3.11 7.40 7.37
N ILE A 19 -3.90 8.44 7.08
CA ILE A 19 -4.85 9.01 8.06
C ILE A 19 -5.91 7.96 8.40
N ARG A 20 -6.54 7.35 7.38
CA ARG A 20 -7.55 6.30 7.60
C ARG A 20 -7.00 5.09 8.36
N PHE A 21 -5.75 4.70 8.09
CA PHE A 21 -5.09 3.63 8.83
C PHE A 21 -4.86 4.00 10.31
N MET A 22 -4.40 5.21 10.59
CA MET A 22 -4.19 5.67 11.98
C MET A 22 -5.51 5.80 12.74
N ASP A 23 -6.57 6.29 12.08
CA ASP A 23 -7.93 6.31 12.65
C ASP A 23 -8.41 4.89 12.95
N PHE A 24 -8.23 3.94 12.03
CA PHE A 24 -8.57 2.54 12.26
C PHE A 24 -7.84 1.95 13.46
N VAL A 25 -6.53 2.16 13.57
CA VAL A 25 -5.72 1.65 14.70
C VAL A 25 -6.18 2.26 16.02
N ARG A 26 -6.52 3.56 16.04
CA ARG A 26 -7.03 4.25 17.23
C ARG A 26 -8.37 3.69 17.67
N ASP A 27 -9.29 3.52 16.73
CA ASP A 27 -10.69 3.17 17.02
C ASP A 27 -10.88 1.66 17.21
N ASN A 28 -9.93 0.83 16.75
CA ASN A 28 -10.03 -0.63 16.75
C ASN A 28 -8.79 -1.29 17.39
N SER A 29 -8.54 -1.02 18.68
CA SER A 29 -7.36 -1.50 19.41
C SER A 29 -7.17 -3.03 19.42
N HIS A 30 -8.25 -3.80 19.23
CA HIS A 30 -8.22 -5.27 19.17
C HIS A 30 -8.14 -5.84 17.75
N GLN A 31 -8.37 -5.01 16.73
CA GLN A 31 -8.17 -5.43 15.34
C GLN A 31 -6.70 -5.32 14.96
N GLN A 32 -6.30 -6.06 13.93
CA GLN A 32 -4.91 -6.09 13.44
C GLN A 32 -4.85 -5.99 11.91
N VAL A 33 -5.99 -5.91 11.23
CA VAL A 33 -6.08 -5.95 9.78
C VAL A 33 -6.89 -4.76 9.33
N PHE A 34 -6.22 -3.83 8.65
CA PHE A 34 -6.85 -2.73 7.93
C PHE A 34 -6.92 -3.09 6.45
N GLU A 35 -8.06 -2.88 5.83
CA GLU A 35 -8.24 -3.13 4.40
C GLU A 35 -8.59 -1.86 3.63
N ASP A 36 -8.04 -1.78 2.44
CA ASP A 36 -8.39 -0.80 1.41
C ASP A 36 -8.61 -1.52 0.07
N ASP A 37 -8.99 -0.75 -0.96
CA ASP A 37 -9.17 -1.21 -2.33
C ASP A 37 -7.87 -1.74 -2.95
N LEU A 38 -6.73 -1.17 -2.57
CA LEU A 38 -5.44 -1.42 -3.22
C LEU A 38 -4.56 -2.43 -2.47
N PHE A 39 -4.70 -2.50 -1.14
CA PHE A 39 -3.89 -3.37 -0.29
C PHE A 39 -4.55 -3.62 1.06
N THR A 40 -4.02 -4.62 1.77
CA THR A 40 -4.32 -4.93 3.17
C THR A 40 -3.08 -4.65 4.01
N ILE A 41 -3.25 -4.02 5.17
CA ILE A 41 -2.21 -3.85 6.19
C ILE A 41 -2.54 -4.76 7.37
N ARG A 42 -1.68 -5.75 7.63
CA ARG A 42 -1.67 -6.47 8.91
C ARG A 42 -0.63 -5.83 9.82
N TYR A 43 -1.04 -5.23 10.93
CA TYR A 43 -0.13 -4.57 11.87
C TYR A 43 -0.01 -5.32 13.19
N PHE A 44 1.10 -5.07 13.88
CA PHE A 44 1.47 -5.71 15.13
C PHE A 44 1.76 -4.65 16.19
N GLN A 45 1.44 -4.93 17.45
CA GLN A 45 1.63 -4.00 18.57
C GLN A 45 3.08 -3.53 18.76
N LYS A 46 4.05 -4.27 18.22
CA LYS A 46 5.46 -3.88 18.18
C LYS A 46 5.81 -2.80 17.14
N GLY A 47 4.81 -2.18 16.51
CA GLY A 47 5.00 -1.11 15.51
C GLY A 47 5.42 -1.59 14.12
N SER A 48 5.35 -2.90 13.84
CA SER A 48 5.62 -3.45 12.51
C SER A 48 4.32 -3.80 11.78
N GLY A 49 4.38 -4.00 10.46
CA GLY A 49 3.25 -4.50 9.70
C GLY A 49 3.65 -5.11 8.36
N HIS A 50 2.77 -5.93 7.82
CA HIS A 50 2.86 -6.46 6.47
C HIS A 50 1.82 -5.78 5.59
N ILE A 51 2.24 -5.32 4.42
CA ILE A 51 1.35 -4.79 3.39
C ILE A 51 1.22 -5.84 2.30
N THR A 52 -0.01 -6.24 1.98
CA THR A 52 -0.33 -7.18 0.90
C THR A 52 -1.09 -6.43 -0.18
N PHE A 53 -0.51 -6.31 -1.38
CA PHE A 53 -1.18 -5.67 -2.50
C PHE A 53 -2.28 -6.57 -3.07
N LYS A 54 -3.44 -5.98 -3.39
CA LYS A 54 -4.58 -6.68 -4.00
C LYS A 54 -4.57 -6.61 -5.54
N ARG A 55 -3.85 -5.65 -6.11
CA ARG A 55 -3.81 -5.34 -7.55
C ARG A 55 -2.44 -5.64 -8.14
N LEU A 56 -2.25 -6.88 -8.63
CA LEU A 56 -0.98 -7.34 -9.19
C LEU A 56 -0.57 -6.51 -10.42
N ASP A 57 -1.53 -6.10 -11.24
CA ASP A 57 -1.31 -5.24 -12.42
C ASP A 57 -0.65 -3.90 -12.06
N LEU A 58 -0.97 -3.34 -10.88
CA LEU A 58 -0.31 -2.12 -10.40
C LEU A 58 1.08 -2.39 -9.84
N VAL A 59 1.29 -3.57 -9.24
CA VAL A 59 2.61 -4.01 -8.76
C VAL A 59 3.55 -4.22 -9.94
N GLU A 60 3.09 -4.79 -11.04
CA GLU A 60 3.88 -4.93 -12.27
C GLU A 60 4.32 -3.57 -12.81
N LYS A 61 3.40 -2.59 -12.91
CA LYS A 61 3.75 -1.21 -13.32
C LYS A 61 4.75 -0.57 -12.37
N MET A 62 4.66 -0.83 -11.06
CA MET A 62 5.66 -0.36 -10.09
C MET A 62 7.02 -1.02 -10.35
N ASN A 63 7.03 -2.32 -10.58
CA ASN A 63 8.24 -3.08 -10.87
C ASN A 63 8.91 -2.60 -12.16
N ASP A 64 8.15 -2.23 -13.19
CA ASP A 64 8.72 -1.65 -14.42
C ASP A 64 9.46 -0.33 -14.14
N ILE A 65 8.92 0.51 -13.25
CA ILE A 65 9.60 1.75 -12.81
C ILE A 65 10.88 1.42 -12.03
N VAL A 66 10.81 0.46 -11.10
CA VAL A 66 11.98 0.03 -10.33
C VAL A 66 13.06 -0.55 -11.24
N ALA A 67 12.71 -1.44 -12.17
CA ALA A 67 13.64 -2.04 -13.12
C ALA A 67 14.33 -0.99 -14.01
N LYS A 68 13.58 0.02 -14.45
CA LYS A 68 14.11 1.10 -15.30
C LYS A 68 15.12 1.98 -14.58
N HIS A 69 14.87 2.32 -13.32
CA HIS A 69 15.69 3.28 -12.58
C HIS A 69 16.71 2.63 -11.64
N PHE A 70 16.49 1.38 -11.25
CA PHE A 70 17.33 0.61 -10.32
C PHE A 70 17.54 -0.83 -10.84
N PRO A 71 18.37 -1.01 -11.88
CA PRO A 71 18.64 -2.32 -12.45
C PRO A 71 19.18 -3.30 -11.39
N GLY A 72 18.68 -4.55 -11.40
CA GLY A 72 19.12 -5.61 -10.48
C GLY A 72 18.53 -5.56 -9.07
N MET A 73 17.65 -4.59 -8.76
CA MET A 73 16.96 -4.52 -7.46
C MET A 73 15.75 -5.46 -7.37
N LEU A 74 15.26 -5.95 -8.50
CA LEU A 74 14.21 -6.95 -8.55
C LEU A 74 14.84 -8.35 -8.68
N PRO A 75 14.25 -9.38 -8.06
CA PRO A 75 14.70 -10.75 -8.25
C PRO A 75 14.58 -11.15 -9.73
N ALA A 76 15.37 -12.16 -10.13
CA ALA A 76 15.20 -12.78 -11.42
C ALA A 76 13.75 -13.30 -11.55
N LYS A 77 13.17 -13.09 -12.73
CA LYS A 77 11.79 -13.48 -13.02
C LYS A 77 11.65 -15.00 -13.11
#